data_AF-A0A1C4BN29-F1
#
_entry.id   AF-A0A1C4BN29-F1
#
_cell.length_a   1.000
_cell.length_b   1.000
_cell.length_c   1.000
_cell.angle_alpha   90.00
_cell.angle_beta   90.00
_cell.angle_gamma   90.00
#
_symmetry.space_group_name_H-M   'P 1'
#
loop_
_entity.id
_entity.type
_entity.pdbx_description
1 polymer ?
#
loop_
_entity_poly.entity_id
_entity_poly.type
_entity_poly.pdbx_seq_one_letter_code
_entity_poly.pdbx_strand_id
1 'polypeptide(L)'
;MKVYFCNSLAIDGPEGLYLVPDNIVTNHSAQWNDFGFEMMFAVHYHSRRQETEYIGMARFLCRSRMNTASYFTEHGEIVRSGLYDISRFMRIDNIISLGNEIDYYKMLNYLRMEYRLEPLVLLNNLCDASYYALFHSETGFKTWNGYKNAFLRNKTTAETLLTKGVSIAAPGAIDLAHQDLTIEELDLPETFEPVKFSFSRRRSGELTDNINIIIGKNGLGKTLVLKEIINSIAGISLDKTNNGKFLKLIVAAFSPFENFPHREEILDEIEKLEPIQIRSSEEEARRIKMLDAYTYIGFRNPQRVFDTEWPKAQSVIALQKILEHEKVSAKLKETSRFTLLTQTLRRALSFDHIALTDKNGFQIIVDPNDDIDFDAINLKAGLSFIRNGDEKAMSSGQLMYAYMIPPLIAHIEDESLVLIDEPELYLHPELEIGLIKMLKTLLRETRSYAVIATHSALMVREIHKNRVTILQEGNASQRSTRVMQPQSETFAASIEQIIGEAFNDYFSSKPFEEEIDAQIRKYDSAEEAIRILFPKLGSDGQQYLFSKLDNSHYTLGDRDESTEPYADPE
;
A
#
# COMPACT_ATOMS: atom_id res chain seq x y z
N MET A 1 -24.41 -28.76 2.03
CA MET A 1 -25.35 -27.63 1.79
C MET A 1 -25.79 -27.71 0.34
N LYS A 2 -27.04 -27.37 0.01
CA LYS A 2 -27.46 -27.29 -1.40
C LYS A 2 -26.96 -26.01 -2.06
N VAL A 3 -26.70 -26.08 -3.36
CA VAL A 3 -26.29 -24.95 -4.19
C VAL A 3 -27.30 -24.79 -5.32
N TYR A 4 -27.77 -23.56 -5.50
CA TYR A 4 -28.76 -23.20 -6.49
C TYR A 4 -28.20 -22.16 -7.46
N PHE A 5 -28.64 -22.23 -8.70
CA PHE A 5 -28.44 -21.18 -9.69
C PHE A 5 -29.75 -20.42 -9.89
N CYS A 6 -29.70 -19.09 -9.85
CA CYS A 6 -30.88 -18.25 -9.96
C CYS A 6 -30.69 -17.12 -10.98
N ASN A 7 -31.65 -16.99 -11.90
CA ASN A 7 -31.71 -15.93 -12.91
C ASN A 7 -32.46 -14.68 -12.42
N SER A 8 -32.49 -14.43 -11.11
CA SER A 8 -33.16 -13.28 -10.50
C SER A 8 -32.48 -12.87 -9.20
N LEU A 9 -32.56 -11.58 -8.86
CA LEU A 9 -32.18 -11.03 -7.57
C LEU A 9 -33.15 -11.43 -6.43
N ALA A 10 -34.39 -11.79 -6.78
CA ALA A 10 -35.37 -12.25 -5.80
C ALA A 10 -35.04 -13.67 -5.36
N ILE A 11 -34.21 -13.79 -4.33
CA ILE A 11 -33.88 -15.06 -3.69
C ILE A 11 -35.02 -15.43 -2.73
N ASP A 12 -36.06 -16.03 -3.29
CA ASP A 12 -37.13 -16.72 -2.58
C ASP A 12 -37.02 -18.24 -2.86
N GLY A 13 -36.69 -19.03 -1.84
CA GLY A 13 -36.46 -20.46 -2.05
C GLY A 13 -36.06 -21.24 -0.80
N PRO A 14 -35.71 -22.53 -0.96
CA PRO A 14 -35.20 -23.35 0.13
C PRO A 14 -33.86 -22.82 0.67
N GLU A 15 -33.51 -23.20 1.91
CA GLU A 15 -32.20 -22.89 2.47
C GLU A 15 -31.07 -23.42 1.57
N GLY A 16 -30.05 -22.59 1.33
CA GLY A 16 -28.87 -22.97 0.58
C GLY A 16 -28.03 -21.80 0.10
N LEU A 17 -27.03 -22.13 -0.72
CA LEU A 17 -26.18 -21.16 -1.41
C LEU A 17 -26.78 -20.86 -2.79
N TYR A 18 -26.81 -19.59 -3.18
CA TYR A 18 -27.40 -19.13 -4.43
C TYR A 18 -26.34 -18.42 -5.27
N LEU A 19 -26.21 -18.83 -6.52
CA LEU A 19 -25.37 -18.20 -7.53
C LEU A 19 -26.25 -17.36 -8.44
N VAL A 20 -26.05 -16.04 -8.42
CA VAL A 20 -26.76 -15.08 -9.26
C VAL A 20 -25.75 -14.46 -10.22
N PRO A 21 -25.98 -14.49 -11.54
CA PRO A 21 -25.15 -13.77 -12.50
C PRO A 21 -24.84 -12.33 -12.11
N ASP A 22 -23.59 -11.91 -12.32
CA ASP A 22 -23.11 -10.57 -11.96
C ASP A 22 -23.92 -9.44 -12.61
N ASN A 23 -24.35 -9.62 -13.85
CA ASN A 23 -25.13 -8.61 -14.59
C ASN A 23 -26.51 -8.35 -13.99
N ILE A 24 -27.11 -9.37 -13.37
CA ILE A 24 -28.40 -9.22 -12.70
C ILE A 24 -28.23 -8.35 -11.46
N VAL A 25 -27.13 -8.54 -10.71
CA VAL A 25 -26.84 -7.76 -9.49
C VAL A 25 -26.39 -6.33 -9.81
N THR A 26 -25.66 -6.15 -10.90
CA THR A 26 -25.12 -4.85 -11.32
C THR A 26 -26.04 -4.06 -12.26
N ASN A 27 -27.21 -4.62 -12.59
CA ASN A 27 -28.18 -4.06 -13.53
C ASN A 27 -27.62 -3.79 -14.94
N HIS A 28 -26.68 -4.65 -15.37
CA HIS A 28 -26.04 -4.59 -16.67
C HIS A 28 -26.74 -5.51 -17.69
N SER A 29 -26.63 -5.17 -18.99
CA SER A 29 -27.33 -5.86 -20.08
C SER A 29 -26.84 -7.30 -20.33
N ALA A 30 -25.59 -7.60 -19.99
CA ALA A 30 -24.97 -8.92 -20.18
C ALA A 30 -23.95 -9.22 -19.08
N GLN A 31 -23.76 -10.53 -18.83
CA GLN A 31 -22.75 -11.07 -17.91
C GLN A 31 -21.36 -10.57 -18.26
N TRP A 32 -20.53 -10.43 -17.24
CA TRP A 32 -19.13 -10.12 -17.43
C TRP A 32 -18.43 -11.21 -18.24
N ASN A 33 -17.84 -10.80 -19.37
CA ASN A 33 -17.18 -11.67 -20.33
C ASN A 33 -15.65 -11.49 -20.23
N ASP A 34 -14.98 -12.45 -19.59
CA ASP A 34 -13.53 -12.52 -19.50
C ASP A 34 -12.98 -13.39 -20.63
N PHE A 35 -12.49 -12.80 -21.72
CA PHE A 35 -11.85 -13.54 -22.83
C PHE A 35 -12.76 -14.61 -23.48
N GLY A 36 -14.05 -14.31 -23.58
CA GLY A 36 -15.07 -15.25 -24.05
C GLY A 36 -15.72 -16.05 -22.93
N PHE A 37 -15.26 -15.96 -21.68
CA PHE A 37 -15.79 -16.69 -20.54
C PHE A 37 -16.76 -15.86 -19.70
N GLU A 38 -17.97 -16.37 -19.50
CA GLU A 38 -19.01 -15.75 -18.66
C GLU A 38 -19.17 -16.60 -17.40
N MET A 39 -18.57 -16.13 -16.32
CA MET A 39 -18.33 -16.95 -15.11
C MET A 39 -18.38 -16.18 -13.79
N MET A 40 -18.78 -14.91 -13.79
CA MET A 40 -18.89 -14.11 -12.57
C MET A 40 -20.28 -14.27 -11.94
N PHE A 41 -20.32 -14.59 -10.65
CA PHE A 41 -21.56 -14.74 -9.91
C PHE A 41 -21.48 -14.05 -8.54
N ALA A 42 -22.54 -13.36 -8.18
CA ALA A 42 -22.84 -13.02 -6.81
C ALA A 42 -23.26 -14.29 -6.06
N VAL A 43 -22.59 -14.55 -4.93
CA VAL A 43 -22.90 -15.68 -4.06
C VAL A 43 -23.68 -15.15 -2.87
N HIS A 44 -24.81 -15.79 -2.59
CA HIS A 44 -25.65 -15.49 -1.45
C HIS A 44 -25.91 -16.75 -0.61
N TYR A 45 -26.11 -16.58 0.69
CA TYR A 45 -26.69 -17.61 1.55
C TYR A 45 -28.12 -17.23 1.90
N HIS A 46 -29.08 -18.12 1.65
CA HIS A 46 -30.46 -17.95 2.10
C HIS A 46 -30.73 -18.93 3.24
N SER A 47 -31.15 -18.40 4.39
CA SER A 47 -31.34 -19.17 5.62
C SER A 47 -32.76 -19.73 5.76
N ARG A 48 -32.95 -20.68 6.68
CA ARG A 48 -34.31 -21.18 7.04
C ARG A 48 -35.24 -20.08 7.58
N ARG A 49 -34.67 -18.97 8.07
CA ARG A 49 -35.42 -17.83 8.61
C ARG A 49 -35.85 -16.83 7.54
N GLN A 50 -35.66 -17.16 6.26
CA GLN A 50 -35.94 -16.27 5.11
C GLN A 50 -35.06 -15.01 5.11
N GLU A 51 -33.89 -15.08 5.74
CA GLU A 51 -32.86 -14.05 5.67
C GLU A 51 -31.90 -14.39 4.53
N THR A 52 -31.48 -13.39 3.75
CA THR A 52 -30.52 -13.56 2.67
C THR A 52 -29.28 -12.73 2.96
N GLU A 53 -28.13 -13.40 2.97
CA GLU A 53 -26.84 -12.80 3.20
C GLU A 53 -26.03 -12.79 1.91
N TYR A 54 -25.58 -11.61 1.49
CA TYR A 54 -24.61 -11.50 0.40
C TYR A 54 -23.23 -11.94 0.90
N ILE A 55 -22.65 -12.93 0.23
CA ILE A 55 -21.31 -13.46 0.56
C ILE A 55 -20.24 -12.66 -0.18
N GLY A 56 -20.46 -12.37 -1.45
CA GLY A 56 -19.49 -11.68 -2.30
C GLY A 56 -19.54 -12.18 -3.74
N MET A 57 -18.76 -11.56 -4.62
CA MET A 57 -18.57 -12.05 -5.99
C MET A 57 -17.55 -13.22 -6.01
N ALA A 58 -17.79 -14.21 -6.86
CA ALA A 58 -16.85 -15.28 -7.14
C ALA A 58 -16.89 -15.70 -8.62
N ARG A 59 -15.74 -16.15 -9.14
CA ARG A 59 -15.61 -16.76 -10.48
C ARG A 59 -15.92 -18.24 -10.39
N PHE A 60 -16.67 -18.78 -11.35
CA PHE A 60 -16.94 -20.21 -11.48
C PHE A 60 -16.56 -20.68 -12.88
N LEU A 61 -15.34 -21.19 -13.05
CA LEU A 61 -14.85 -21.69 -14.33
C LEU A 61 -15.43 -23.08 -14.60
N CYS A 62 -16.04 -23.26 -15.77
CA CYS A 62 -16.54 -24.53 -16.26
C CYS A 62 -15.59 -25.11 -17.31
N ARG A 63 -15.21 -26.38 -17.14
CA ARG A 63 -14.31 -27.08 -18.08
C ARG A 63 -14.93 -27.25 -19.47
N SER A 64 -16.23 -27.51 -19.53
CA SER A 64 -16.92 -27.92 -20.75
C SER A 64 -17.61 -26.77 -21.50
N ARG A 65 -17.78 -25.60 -20.88
CA ARG A 65 -18.50 -24.45 -21.44
C ARG A 65 -17.78 -23.14 -21.09
N MET A 66 -17.78 -22.18 -22.03
CA MET A 66 -17.27 -20.83 -21.76
C MET A 66 -18.27 -19.98 -20.95
N ASN A 67 -19.58 -20.22 -21.12
CA ASN A 67 -20.63 -19.61 -20.29
C ASN A 67 -21.11 -20.62 -19.24
N THR A 68 -20.77 -20.35 -17.98
CA THR A 68 -21.09 -21.24 -16.85
C THR A 68 -22.58 -21.19 -16.48
N ALA A 69 -23.24 -20.04 -16.63
CA ALA A 69 -24.67 -19.89 -16.37
C ALA A 69 -25.53 -20.75 -17.32
N SER A 70 -25.11 -20.87 -18.58
CA SER A 70 -25.72 -21.74 -19.58
C SER A 70 -25.58 -23.21 -19.20
N TYR A 71 -24.40 -23.62 -18.71
CA TYR A 71 -24.19 -24.98 -18.20
C TYR A 71 -25.16 -25.31 -17.05
N PHE A 72 -25.29 -24.41 -16.09
CA PHE A 72 -26.21 -24.57 -14.95
C PHE A 72 -27.69 -24.60 -15.36
N THR A 73 -28.08 -23.77 -16.34
CA THR A 73 -29.45 -23.76 -16.87
C THR A 73 -29.81 -25.05 -17.60
N GLU A 74 -28.86 -25.59 -18.37
CA GLU A 74 -29.06 -26.80 -19.19
C GLU A 74 -29.13 -28.09 -18.34
N HIS A 75 -28.32 -28.16 -17.27
CA HIS A 75 -28.15 -29.40 -16.50
C HIS A 75 -28.86 -29.38 -15.14
N GLY A 76 -29.06 -28.20 -14.54
CA GLY A 76 -29.62 -28.07 -13.20
C GLY A 76 -31.05 -28.60 -13.08
N GLU A 77 -31.38 -29.19 -11.93
CA GLU A 77 -32.73 -29.69 -11.67
C GLU A 77 -33.66 -28.49 -11.41
N ILE A 78 -34.68 -28.31 -12.25
CA ILE A 78 -35.61 -27.18 -12.14
C ILE A 78 -36.38 -27.28 -10.81
N VAL A 79 -36.18 -26.30 -9.93
CA VAL A 79 -36.96 -26.13 -8.69
C VAL A 79 -38.23 -25.34 -8.99
N ARG A 80 -38.07 -24.24 -9.75
CA ARG A 80 -39.15 -23.42 -10.34
C ARG A 80 -38.57 -22.59 -11.48
N SER A 81 -39.41 -21.83 -12.18
CA SER A 81 -38.97 -20.93 -13.26
C SER A 81 -37.82 -20.03 -12.81
N GLY A 82 -36.65 -20.16 -13.45
CA GLY A 82 -35.46 -19.36 -13.14
C GLY A 82 -34.67 -19.79 -11.91
N LEU A 83 -35.01 -20.91 -11.26
CA LEU A 83 -34.29 -21.46 -10.11
C LEU A 83 -33.98 -22.95 -10.32
N TYR A 84 -32.69 -23.29 -10.25
CA TYR A 84 -32.18 -24.62 -10.55
C TYR A 84 -31.33 -25.14 -9.39
N ASP A 85 -31.58 -26.37 -8.92
CA ASP A 85 -30.69 -27.07 -7.99
C ASP A 85 -29.50 -27.63 -8.79
N ILE A 86 -28.33 -27.05 -8.54
CA ILE A 86 -27.08 -27.39 -9.23
C ILE A 86 -26.14 -28.20 -8.35
N SER A 87 -26.57 -28.63 -7.15
CA SER A 87 -25.72 -29.28 -6.16
C SER A 87 -24.97 -30.50 -6.72
N ARG A 88 -25.61 -31.28 -7.60
CA ARG A 88 -25.02 -32.47 -8.23
C ARG A 88 -23.99 -32.15 -9.32
N PHE A 89 -24.00 -30.93 -9.82
CA PHE A 89 -23.14 -30.45 -10.91
C PHE A 89 -21.98 -29.57 -10.41
N MET A 90 -22.00 -29.20 -9.13
CA MET A 90 -20.87 -28.61 -8.41
C MET A 90 -19.83 -29.69 -8.12
N ARG A 91 -19.05 -30.07 -9.14
CA ARG A 91 -18.02 -31.11 -9.05
C ARG A 91 -16.68 -30.63 -9.58
N ILE A 92 -15.61 -30.95 -8.86
CA ILE A 92 -14.24 -30.51 -9.16
C ILE A 92 -13.68 -30.99 -10.51
N ASP A 93 -14.27 -32.03 -11.11
CA ASP A 93 -13.90 -32.52 -12.44
C ASP A 93 -14.40 -31.63 -13.58
N ASN A 94 -15.36 -30.73 -13.29
CA ASN A 94 -15.98 -29.86 -14.29
C ASN A 94 -16.16 -28.39 -13.86
N ILE A 95 -16.22 -28.08 -12.57
CA ILE A 95 -16.39 -26.73 -12.01
C ILE A 95 -15.29 -26.43 -11.00
N ILE A 96 -14.72 -25.23 -11.07
CA ILE A 96 -13.85 -24.68 -10.04
C ILE A 96 -14.24 -23.23 -9.77
N SER A 97 -14.22 -22.81 -8.51
CA SER A 97 -14.52 -21.43 -8.12
C SER A 97 -13.39 -20.73 -7.39
N LEU A 98 -13.43 -19.41 -7.37
CA LEU A 98 -12.52 -18.59 -6.57
C LEU A 98 -13.23 -17.28 -6.20
N GLY A 99 -13.18 -16.90 -4.93
CA GLY A 99 -13.68 -15.61 -4.47
C GLY A 99 -12.98 -14.45 -5.20
N ASN A 100 -13.70 -13.37 -5.47
CA ASN A 100 -13.13 -12.21 -6.15
C ASN A 100 -12.27 -11.36 -5.21
N GLU A 101 -12.67 -11.27 -3.94
CA GLU A 101 -12.10 -10.38 -2.92
C GLU A 101 -11.94 -11.14 -1.59
N ILE A 102 -11.15 -10.57 -0.68
CA ILE A 102 -10.95 -11.17 0.65
C ILE A 102 -12.23 -11.24 1.47
N ASP A 103 -13.12 -10.26 1.33
CA ASP A 103 -14.37 -10.16 2.09
C ASP A 103 -15.31 -11.34 1.81
N TYR A 104 -15.23 -11.95 0.62
CA TYR A 104 -15.91 -13.21 0.32
C TYR A 104 -15.56 -14.30 1.33
N TYR A 105 -14.26 -14.51 1.60
CA TYR A 105 -13.80 -15.50 2.55
C TYR A 105 -14.10 -15.10 4.00
N LYS A 106 -13.99 -13.81 4.35
CA LYS A 106 -14.39 -13.32 5.67
C LYS A 106 -15.88 -13.56 5.95
N MET A 107 -16.74 -13.37 4.94
CA MET A 107 -18.17 -13.61 5.07
C MET A 107 -18.48 -15.10 5.27
N LEU A 108 -17.71 -16.02 4.70
CA LEU A 108 -17.83 -17.46 5.01
C LEU A 108 -17.55 -17.76 6.50
N ASN A 109 -16.57 -17.08 7.10
CA ASN A 109 -16.32 -17.18 8.53
C ASN A 109 -17.45 -16.54 9.37
N TYR A 110 -18.03 -15.42 8.91
CA TYR A 110 -19.22 -14.85 9.53
C TYR A 110 -20.38 -15.84 9.56
N LEU A 111 -20.63 -16.56 8.45
CA LEU A 111 -21.68 -17.59 8.39
C LEU A 111 -21.46 -18.74 9.39
N ARG A 112 -20.20 -19.05 9.74
CA ARG A 112 -19.89 -19.98 10.84
C ARG A 112 -20.35 -19.44 12.17
N MET A 113 -20.07 -18.18 12.46
CA MET A 113 -20.37 -17.57 13.75
C MET A 113 -21.87 -17.35 13.93
N GLU A 114 -22.55 -16.85 12.89
CA GLU A 114 -23.96 -16.47 12.96
C GLU A 114 -24.90 -17.65 12.70
N TYR A 115 -24.62 -18.44 11.65
CA TYR A 115 -25.51 -19.51 11.18
C TYR A 115 -25.00 -20.93 11.48
N ARG A 116 -23.85 -21.07 12.16
CA ARG A 116 -23.20 -22.36 12.48
C ARG A 116 -22.88 -23.21 11.26
N LEU A 117 -22.55 -22.55 10.14
CA LEU A 117 -22.14 -23.20 8.90
C LEU A 117 -20.62 -23.36 8.85
N GLU A 118 -20.13 -24.60 8.74
CA GLU A 118 -18.70 -24.86 8.68
C GLU A 118 -18.08 -24.34 7.37
N PRO A 119 -17.12 -23.39 7.41
CA PRO A 119 -16.59 -22.75 6.21
C PRO A 119 -15.93 -23.72 5.23
N LEU A 120 -15.23 -24.74 5.74
CA LEU A 120 -14.61 -25.78 4.90
C LEU A 120 -15.66 -26.57 4.10
N VAL A 121 -16.83 -26.81 4.69
CA VAL A 121 -17.95 -27.47 4.00
C VAL A 121 -18.53 -26.56 2.93
N LEU A 122 -18.65 -25.26 3.19
CA LEU A 122 -19.12 -24.28 2.19
C LEU A 122 -18.15 -24.19 1.01
N LEU A 123 -16.84 -24.04 1.28
CA LEU A 123 -15.80 -24.00 0.25
C LEU A 123 -15.80 -25.26 -0.63
N ASN A 124 -15.92 -26.45 -0.01
CA ASN A 124 -16.01 -27.71 -0.75
C ASN A 124 -17.27 -27.76 -1.64
N ASN A 125 -18.44 -27.38 -1.13
CA ASN A 125 -19.69 -27.36 -1.92
C ASN A 125 -19.66 -26.34 -3.06
N LEU A 126 -18.89 -25.25 -2.91
CA LEU A 126 -18.70 -24.23 -3.93
C LEU A 126 -17.60 -24.57 -4.93
N CYS A 127 -16.94 -25.72 -4.79
CA CYS A 127 -15.78 -26.10 -5.58
C CYS A 127 -14.63 -25.07 -5.51
N ASP A 128 -14.35 -24.50 -4.34
CA ASP A 128 -13.37 -23.41 -4.20
C ASP A 128 -11.91 -23.87 -4.42
N ALA A 129 -11.19 -23.15 -5.27
CA ALA A 129 -9.86 -23.48 -5.71
C ALA A 129 -8.84 -23.43 -4.58
N SER A 130 -9.00 -22.53 -3.61
CA SER A 130 -8.08 -22.45 -2.46
C SER A 130 -8.19 -23.68 -1.58
N TYR A 131 -9.41 -24.18 -1.40
CA TYR A 131 -9.67 -25.43 -0.67
C TYR A 131 -9.05 -26.63 -1.37
N TYR A 132 -9.29 -26.78 -2.68
CA TYR A 132 -8.74 -27.92 -3.42
C TYR A 132 -7.23 -27.84 -3.62
N ALA A 133 -6.67 -26.64 -3.82
CA ALA A 133 -5.22 -26.47 -3.92
C ALA A 133 -4.48 -26.87 -2.63
N LEU A 134 -5.13 -26.70 -1.47
CA LEU A 134 -4.54 -27.06 -0.19
C LEU A 134 -4.69 -28.55 0.15
N PHE A 135 -5.87 -29.12 -0.08
CA PHE A 135 -6.18 -30.49 0.34
C PHE A 135 -5.98 -31.56 -0.75
N HIS A 136 -5.73 -31.18 -2.01
CA HIS A 136 -5.55 -32.11 -3.12
C HIS A 136 -4.26 -31.78 -3.91
N SER A 137 -3.35 -32.76 -3.98
CA SER A 137 -2.02 -32.58 -4.59
C SER A 137 -2.04 -32.47 -6.12
N GLU A 138 -3.04 -33.03 -6.78
CA GLU A 138 -3.19 -32.99 -8.25
C GLU A 138 -4.51 -32.35 -8.65
N THR A 139 -4.44 -31.05 -8.94
CA THR A 139 -5.59 -30.28 -9.41
C THR A 139 -5.53 -30.11 -10.92
N GLY A 140 -6.19 -31.01 -11.66
CA GLY A 140 -6.28 -30.94 -13.12
C GLY A 140 -6.91 -29.65 -13.66
N PHE A 141 -7.57 -28.83 -12.82
CA PHE A 141 -8.18 -27.57 -13.24
C PHE A 141 -7.19 -26.52 -13.72
N LYS A 142 -5.90 -26.61 -13.33
CA LYS A 142 -4.86 -25.66 -13.77
C LYS A 142 -4.59 -25.71 -15.28
N THR A 143 -4.99 -26.79 -15.95
CA THR A 143 -4.84 -26.98 -17.40
C THR A 143 -6.11 -26.64 -18.19
N TRP A 144 -7.20 -26.25 -17.51
CA TRP A 144 -8.45 -25.95 -18.18
C TRP A 144 -8.35 -24.67 -19.01
N ASN A 145 -9.08 -24.65 -20.12
CA ASN A 145 -9.20 -23.47 -20.95
C ASN A 145 -9.80 -22.32 -20.11
N GLY A 146 -9.24 -21.12 -20.21
CA GLY A 146 -9.64 -19.97 -19.40
C GLY A 146 -9.01 -19.90 -18.01
N TYR A 147 -8.30 -20.93 -17.52
CA TYR A 147 -7.71 -20.90 -16.17
C TYR A 147 -6.73 -19.73 -15.97
N LYS A 148 -5.72 -19.61 -16.84
CA LYS A 148 -4.70 -18.55 -16.71
C LYS A 148 -5.27 -17.17 -17.02
N ASN A 149 -5.94 -17.03 -18.16
CA ASN A 149 -6.24 -15.71 -18.72
C ASN A 149 -7.54 -15.13 -18.15
N ALA A 150 -8.54 -15.96 -17.88
CA ALA A 150 -9.84 -15.51 -17.39
C ALA A 150 -9.96 -15.71 -15.86
N PHE A 151 -9.70 -16.92 -15.36
CA PHE A 151 -9.96 -17.27 -13.95
C PHE A 151 -8.95 -16.62 -12.99
N LEU A 152 -7.67 -16.57 -13.37
CA LEU A 152 -6.59 -15.90 -12.64
C LEU A 152 -6.27 -14.49 -13.14
N ARG A 153 -7.16 -13.85 -13.91
CA ARG A 153 -6.94 -12.58 -14.61
C ARG A 153 -6.18 -11.48 -13.85
N ASN A 154 -6.39 -11.37 -12.54
CA ASN A 154 -5.53 -10.61 -11.64
C ASN A 154 -4.60 -11.61 -10.93
N LYS A 155 -3.48 -11.95 -11.59
CA LYS A 155 -2.64 -13.09 -11.20
C LYS A 155 -2.20 -12.98 -9.75
N THR A 156 -1.77 -11.80 -9.31
CA THR A 156 -1.27 -11.59 -7.94
C THR A 156 -2.39 -11.75 -6.90
N THR A 157 -3.52 -11.06 -7.03
CA THR A 157 -4.63 -11.19 -6.06
C THR A 157 -5.25 -12.59 -6.12
N ALA A 158 -5.52 -13.12 -7.31
CA ALA A 158 -6.13 -14.44 -7.48
C ALA A 158 -5.21 -15.56 -6.95
N GLU A 159 -3.91 -15.50 -7.21
CA GLU A 159 -2.95 -16.47 -6.64
C GLU A 159 -2.80 -16.32 -5.12
N THR A 160 -2.93 -15.10 -4.59
CA THR A 160 -2.95 -14.88 -3.14
C THR A 160 -4.18 -15.51 -2.50
N LEU A 161 -5.37 -15.25 -3.06
CA LEU A 161 -6.63 -15.87 -2.62
C LEU A 161 -6.61 -17.39 -2.78
N LEU A 162 -6.03 -17.91 -3.87
CA LEU A 162 -5.82 -19.34 -4.07
C LEU A 162 -4.96 -19.96 -2.95
N THR A 163 -3.99 -19.20 -2.43
CA THR A 163 -3.08 -19.68 -1.38
C THR A 163 -3.69 -19.52 0.02
N LYS A 164 -4.53 -18.49 0.24
CA LYS A 164 -4.93 -18.04 1.59
C LYS A 164 -6.43 -18.07 1.87
N GLY A 165 -7.27 -18.27 0.86
CA GLY A 165 -8.74 -18.22 0.98
C GLY A 165 -9.26 -19.11 2.12
N VAL A 166 -8.74 -20.34 2.21
CA VAL A 166 -9.10 -21.27 3.30
C VAL A 166 -8.72 -20.75 4.69
N SER A 167 -7.53 -20.17 4.86
CA SER A 167 -7.08 -19.68 6.17
C SER A 167 -7.83 -18.42 6.61
N ILE A 168 -8.31 -17.64 5.65
CA ILE A 168 -9.17 -16.48 5.89
C ILE A 168 -10.60 -16.93 6.24
N ALA A 169 -11.16 -17.90 5.51
CA ALA A 169 -12.51 -18.41 5.74
C ALA A 169 -12.63 -19.29 6.98
N ALA A 170 -11.56 -19.98 7.39
CA ALA A 170 -11.52 -20.81 8.58
C ALA A 170 -10.28 -20.48 9.45
N PRO A 171 -10.23 -19.29 10.09
CA PRO A 171 -9.10 -18.90 10.92
C PRO A 171 -8.85 -19.91 12.04
N GLY A 172 -7.58 -20.32 12.19
CA GLY A 172 -7.16 -21.30 13.21
C GLY A 172 -7.44 -22.77 12.87
N ALA A 173 -8.15 -23.07 11.78
CA ALA A 173 -8.31 -24.44 11.30
C ALA A 173 -7.05 -24.95 10.60
N ILE A 174 -6.23 -24.04 10.06
CA ILE A 174 -5.04 -24.33 9.28
C ILE A 174 -3.95 -23.36 9.68
N ASP A 175 -2.87 -23.88 10.25
CA ASP A 175 -1.66 -23.11 10.54
C ASP A 175 -0.77 -23.12 9.29
N LEU A 176 -1.05 -22.20 8.35
CA LEU A 176 -0.15 -21.98 7.23
C LEU A 176 1.10 -21.30 7.78
N ALA A 177 2.23 -22.00 7.79
CA ALA A 177 3.52 -21.46 8.20
C ALA A 177 3.72 -20.07 7.58
N HIS A 178 3.68 -19.06 8.44
CA HIS A 178 3.85 -17.66 8.05
C HIS A 178 5.33 -17.43 7.69
N GLN A 179 5.72 -17.83 6.48
CA GLN A 179 7.05 -17.51 5.95
C GLN A 179 7.15 -15.99 5.76
N ASP A 180 8.27 -15.44 6.21
CA ASP A 180 8.65 -14.06 5.95
C ASP A 180 8.62 -13.78 4.44
N LEU A 181 8.19 -12.58 4.08
CA LEU A 181 8.19 -12.15 2.68
C LEU A 181 9.52 -11.48 2.35
N THR A 182 10.01 -11.72 1.15
CA THR A 182 11.13 -10.97 0.57
C THR A 182 10.72 -10.36 -0.76
N ILE A 183 11.23 -9.18 -1.04
CA ILE A 183 11.29 -8.59 -2.38
C ILE A 183 12.76 -8.45 -2.71
N GLU A 184 13.22 -9.14 -3.74
CA GLU A 184 14.61 -9.17 -4.19
C GLU A 184 14.67 -9.32 -5.71
N GLU A 185 15.88 -9.35 -6.28
CA GLU A 185 16.09 -9.56 -7.72
C GLU A 185 15.32 -8.57 -8.61
N LEU A 186 15.17 -7.32 -8.16
CA LEU A 186 14.59 -6.23 -8.96
C LEU A 186 15.43 -6.01 -10.23
N ASP A 187 14.76 -5.69 -11.34
CA ASP A 187 15.39 -5.43 -12.66
C ASP A 187 16.05 -4.04 -12.70
N LEU A 188 17.10 -3.91 -11.89
CA LEU A 188 17.87 -2.68 -11.75
C LEU A 188 19.04 -2.69 -12.77
N PRO A 189 19.49 -1.51 -13.24
CA PRO A 189 20.63 -1.42 -14.16
C PRO A 189 21.89 -2.10 -13.59
N GLU A 190 22.79 -2.60 -14.45
CA GLU A 190 24.06 -3.21 -14.01
C GLU A 190 24.93 -2.28 -13.13
N THR A 191 24.74 -0.96 -13.26
CA THR A 191 25.39 0.04 -12.42
C THR A 191 24.73 0.21 -11.05
N PHE A 192 23.73 -0.60 -10.70
CA PHE A 192 22.97 -0.51 -9.47
C PHE A 192 23.08 -1.83 -8.71
N GLU A 193 23.60 -1.79 -7.48
CA GLU A 193 23.73 -3.01 -6.67
C GLU A 193 22.36 -3.59 -6.27
N PRO A 194 22.20 -4.92 -6.16
CA PRO A 194 20.91 -5.53 -5.85
C PRO A 194 20.30 -5.02 -4.54
N VAL A 195 18.99 -4.79 -4.56
CA VAL A 195 18.22 -4.38 -3.38
C VAL A 195 17.36 -5.54 -2.88
N LYS A 196 17.33 -5.73 -1.56
CA LYS A 196 16.48 -6.71 -0.89
C LYS A 196 15.68 -6.06 0.23
N PHE A 197 14.38 -6.32 0.22
CA PHE A 197 13.47 -6.01 1.33
C PHE A 197 13.00 -7.30 1.96
N SER A 198 12.85 -7.29 3.27
CA SER A 198 12.31 -8.42 4.02
C SER A 198 11.17 -7.94 4.90
N PHE A 199 10.18 -8.77 5.15
CA PHE A 199 9.04 -8.47 6.02
C PHE A 199 8.73 -9.64 6.93
N SER A 200 8.60 -9.37 8.23
CA SER A 200 8.26 -10.40 9.22
C SER A 200 6.78 -10.74 9.16
N ARG A 201 6.43 -12.03 9.13
CA ARG A 201 5.01 -12.47 9.25
C ARG A 201 4.64 -13.00 10.64
N ARG A 202 5.52 -12.85 11.64
CA ARG A 202 5.31 -13.36 13.00
C ARG A 202 4.28 -12.51 13.76
N ARG A 203 3.36 -13.18 14.46
CA ARG A 203 2.22 -12.55 15.17
C ARG A 203 2.50 -12.15 16.63
N SER A 204 3.73 -12.24 17.14
CA SER A 204 3.98 -12.12 18.59
C SER A 204 5.08 -11.12 18.98
N GLY A 205 4.70 -10.13 19.81
CA GLY A 205 5.53 -9.56 20.89
C GLY A 205 6.72 -8.65 20.54
N GLU A 206 7.23 -8.67 19.31
CA GLU A 206 8.34 -7.83 18.87
C GLU A 206 7.81 -6.59 18.13
N LEU A 207 8.52 -5.46 18.24
CA LEU A 207 8.25 -4.23 17.48
C LEU A 207 8.11 -4.61 16.00
N THR A 208 6.93 -4.40 15.42
CA THR A 208 6.57 -4.96 14.12
C THR A 208 7.39 -4.36 12.98
N ASP A 209 8.22 -5.21 12.38
CA ASP A 209 9.13 -4.98 11.24
C ASP A 209 8.41 -5.02 9.86
N ASN A 210 7.31 -4.30 9.72
CA ASN A 210 6.50 -4.29 8.49
C ASN A 210 6.78 -3.08 7.59
N ILE A 211 7.73 -2.23 7.96
CA ILE A 211 8.13 -1.04 7.18
C ILE A 211 9.61 -1.20 6.84
N ASN A 212 9.94 -1.15 5.56
CA ASN A 212 11.30 -0.95 5.09
C ASN A 212 11.47 0.51 4.65
N ILE A 213 12.65 1.09 4.88
CA ILE A 213 12.99 2.43 4.43
C ILE A 213 14.17 2.38 3.46
N ILE A 214 14.08 3.16 2.39
CA ILE A 214 15.19 3.50 1.49
C ILE A 214 15.56 4.95 1.76
N ILE A 215 16.80 5.21 2.18
CA ILE A 215 17.34 6.55 2.40
C ILE A 215 18.58 6.80 1.54
N GLY A 216 18.74 8.02 1.04
CA GLY A 216 19.92 8.41 0.27
C GLY A 216 19.73 9.76 -0.42
N LYS A 217 20.81 10.31 -0.97
CA LYS A 217 20.79 11.59 -1.71
C LYS A 217 19.82 11.53 -2.91
N ASN A 218 19.43 12.71 -3.39
CA ASN A 218 18.61 12.82 -4.59
C ASN A 218 19.38 12.30 -5.81
N GLY A 219 18.68 11.61 -6.71
CA GLY A 219 19.28 11.06 -7.93
C GLY A 219 19.92 9.67 -7.79
N LEU A 220 19.96 9.08 -6.58
CA LEU A 220 20.47 7.71 -6.37
C LEU A 220 19.47 6.59 -6.70
N GLY A 221 18.33 6.93 -7.31
CA GLY A 221 17.38 5.93 -7.80
C GLY A 221 16.41 5.36 -6.76
N LYS A 222 16.10 6.08 -5.66
CA LYS A 222 15.04 5.69 -4.71
C LYS A 222 13.69 5.42 -5.42
N THR A 223 13.23 6.40 -6.21
CA THR A 223 12.02 6.29 -7.04
C THR A 223 12.14 5.18 -8.10
N LEU A 224 13.34 4.90 -8.62
CA LEU A 224 13.57 3.78 -9.55
C LEU A 224 13.33 2.43 -8.86
N VAL A 225 13.87 2.24 -7.65
CA VAL A 225 13.62 1.04 -6.85
C VAL A 225 12.12 0.84 -6.61
N LEU A 226 11.39 1.89 -6.24
CA LEU A 226 9.93 1.79 -6.09
C LEU A 226 9.22 1.43 -7.40
N LYS A 227 9.65 1.96 -8.54
CA LYS A 227 9.11 1.60 -9.86
C LYS A 227 9.36 0.14 -10.18
N GLU A 228 10.54 -0.40 -9.91
CA GLU A 228 10.82 -1.82 -10.16
C GLU A 228 10.03 -2.75 -9.22
N ILE A 229 9.75 -2.33 -7.99
CA ILE A 229 8.80 -3.06 -7.12
C ILE A 229 7.40 -3.12 -7.76
N ILE A 230 6.92 -2.00 -8.32
CA ILE A 230 5.64 -1.95 -9.02
C ILE A 230 5.65 -2.89 -10.23
N ASN A 231 6.67 -2.80 -11.08
CA ASN A 231 6.80 -3.63 -12.28
C ASN A 231 6.84 -5.12 -11.94
N SER A 232 7.58 -5.49 -10.88
CA SER A 232 7.69 -6.87 -10.42
C SER A 232 6.35 -7.41 -9.89
N ILE A 233 5.66 -6.65 -9.03
CA ILE A 233 4.40 -7.10 -8.39
C ILE A 233 3.21 -7.06 -9.36
N ALA A 234 3.19 -6.08 -10.27
CA ALA A 234 2.18 -5.96 -11.32
C ALA A 234 2.37 -7.01 -12.43
N GLY A 235 3.50 -7.72 -12.46
CA GLY A 235 3.80 -8.73 -13.49
C GLY A 235 4.17 -8.14 -14.85
N ILE A 236 4.70 -6.91 -14.87
CA ILE A 236 5.24 -6.26 -16.07
C ILE A 236 6.64 -6.82 -16.41
N SER A 237 7.44 -7.17 -15.40
CA SER A 237 8.74 -7.80 -15.64
C SER A 237 8.59 -9.30 -15.92
N LEU A 238 9.21 -9.75 -17.02
CA LEU A 238 9.05 -11.10 -17.59
C LEU A 238 9.83 -12.19 -16.83
N ASP A 239 10.76 -11.82 -15.95
CA ASP A 239 11.69 -12.76 -15.35
C ASP A 239 11.92 -12.53 -13.84
N LYS A 240 11.75 -13.63 -13.10
CA LYS A 240 12.32 -13.99 -11.79
C LYS A 240 11.57 -13.63 -10.49
N THR A 241 11.59 -14.69 -9.67
CA THR A 241 11.35 -14.86 -8.23
C THR A 241 10.06 -14.39 -7.56
N ASN A 242 9.75 -15.11 -6.49
CA ASN A 242 8.54 -15.09 -5.69
C ASN A 242 8.56 -13.85 -4.76
N ASN A 243 8.51 -12.64 -5.33
CA ASN A 243 8.60 -11.33 -4.65
C ASN A 243 7.40 -10.98 -3.74
N GLY A 244 6.90 -11.97 -3.02
CA GLY A 244 5.73 -11.88 -2.17
C GLY A 244 4.43 -11.70 -2.97
N LYS A 245 3.43 -12.50 -2.62
CA LYS A 245 2.07 -12.32 -3.16
C LYS A 245 1.30 -11.40 -2.23
N PHE A 246 1.07 -10.16 -2.69
CA PHE A 246 0.28 -9.13 -2.01
C PHE A 246 -1.12 -9.09 -2.60
N LEU A 247 -2.14 -8.84 -1.79
CA LEU A 247 -3.51 -8.71 -2.29
C LEU A 247 -3.70 -7.40 -3.06
N LYS A 248 -2.97 -6.37 -2.64
CA LYS A 248 -3.09 -5.00 -3.17
C LYS A 248 -1.78 -4.25 -3.09
N LEU A 249 -1.51 -3.42 -4.08
CA LEU A 249 -0.38 -2.52 -4.16
C LEU A 249 -0.92 -1.08 -4.15
N ILE A 250 -0.44 -0.28 -3.20
CA ILE A 250 -0.82 1.12 -3.01
C ILE A 250 0.43 1.96 -3.14
N VAL A 251 0.41 2.96 -4.00
CA VAL A 251 1.54 3.86 -4.23
C VAL A 251 1.09 5.28 -3.87
N ALA A 252 1.77 5.90 -2.90
CA ALA A 252 1.55 7.28 -2.52
C ALA A 252 2.77 8.12 -2.87
N ALA A 253 2.61 9.06 -3.79
CA ALA A 253 3.68 9.94 -4.25
C ALA A 253 3.13 11.31 -4.62
N PHE A 254 3.71 12.36 -4.06
CA PHE A 254 3.26 13.74 -4.26
C PHE A 254 4.33 14.65 -4.85
N SER A 255 5.47 14.10 -5.27
CA SER A 255 6.44 14.87 -6.05
C SER A 255 5.81 15.27 -7.39
N PRO A 256 6.03 16.49 -7.90
CA PRO A 256 5.59 16.86 -9.26
C PRO A 256 6.48 16.25 -10.35
N PHE A 257 7.59 15.60 -9.99
CA PHE A 257 8.58 15.06 -10.92
C PHE A 257 8.55 13.52 -11.04
N GLU A 258 7.71 12.86 -10.24
CA GLU A 258 7.51 11.42 -10.37
C GLU A 258 6.64 11.08 -11.59
N ASN A 259 6.67 9.81 -12.00
CA ASN A 259 5.88 9.32 -13.13
C ASN A 259 5.50 7.85 -12.89
N PHE A 260 5.01 7.53 -11.69
CA PHE A 260 4.43 6.24 -11.36
C PHE A 260 3.19 6.03 -12.23
N PRO A 261 2.99 4.80 -12.74
CA PRO A 261 1.90 4.54 -13.67
C PRO A 261 0.56 4.58 -12.96
N HIS A 262 -0.46 5.12 -13.61
CA HIS A 262 -1.85 4.86 -13.22
C HIS A 262 -2.24 3.42 -13.55
N ARG A 263 -3.37 2.98 -12.99
CA ARG A 263 -3.89 1.60 -13.19
C ARG A 263 -4.05 1.27 -14.68
N GLU A 264 -4.51 2.24 -15.46
CA GLU A 264 -4.70 2.15 -16.90
C GLU A 264 -3.37 1.99 -17.65
N GLU A 265 -2.29 2.63 -17.18
CA GLU A 265 -0.96 2.50 -17.79
C GLU A 265 -0.35 1.12 -17.51
N ILE A 266 -0.53 0.58 -16.29
CA ILE A 266 -0.13 -0.79 -15.95
C ILE A 266 -0.84 -1.81 -16.85
N LEU A 267 -2.13 -1.59 -17.07
CA LEU A 267 -2.95 -2.41 -17.96
C LEU A 267 -2.42 -2.42 -19.38
N ASP A 268 -2.17 -1.25 -19.95
CA ASP A 268 -1.64 -1.12 -21.31
C ASP A 268 -0.31 -1.89 -21.46
N GLU A 269 0.57 -1.84 -20.45
CA GLU A 269 1.84 -2.57 -20.48
C GLU A 269 1.64 -4.09 -20.41
N ILE A 270 0.75 -4.58 -19.54
CA ILE A 270 0.43 -6.02 -19.46
C ILE A 270 -0.18 -6.50 -20.78
N GLU A 271 -1.02 -5.70 -21.43
CA GLU A 271 -1.66 -6.05 -22.71
C GLU A 271 -0.67 -6.08 -23.88
N LYS A 272 0.40 -5.28 -23.85
CA LYS A 272 1.50 -5.39 -24.84
C LYS A 272 2.22 -6.73 -24.72
N LEU A 273 2.36 -7.27 -23.51
CA LEU A 273 3.02 -8.55 -23.25
C LEU A 273 2.14 -9.74 -23.67
N GLU A 274 0.83 -9.65 -23.47
CA GLU A 274 -0.14 -10.64 -23.90
C GLU A 274 -1.31 -9.98 -24.68
N PRO A 275 -1.23 -9.82 -26.01
CA PRO A 275 -2.21 -9.07 -26.78
C PRO A 275 -3.62 -9.67 -26.70
N ILE A 276 -4.59 -8.82 -26.35
CA ILE A 276 -6.00 -9.19 -26.10
C ILE A 276 -6.91 -8.49 -27.11
N GLN A 277 -7.91 -9.20 -27.63
CA GLN A 277 -9.00 -8.58 -28.39
C GLN A 277 -10.05 -7.98 -27.44
N ILE A 278 -9.99 -6.67 -27.22
CA ILE A 278 -11.06 -5.90 -26.54
C ILE A 278 -12.20 -5.69 -27.54
N ARG A 279 -13.47 -5.98 -27.14
CA ARG A 279 -14.63 -5.90 -28.05
C ARG A 279 -15.45 -4.62 -27.87
N SER A 280 -15.31 -3.88 -26.77
CA SER A 280 -16.00 -2.60 -26.53
C SER A 280 -15.39 -1.72 -25.42
N SER A 281 -15.73 -0.43 -25.42
CA SER A 281 -15.34 0.53 -24.36
C SER A 281 -16.01 0.26 -23.00
N GLU A 282 -17.18 -0.39 -22.99
CA GLU A 282 -17.87 -0.77 -21.76
C GLU A 282 -17.19 -1.98 -21.08
N GLU A 283 -16.68 -2.93 -21.86
CA GLU A 283 -15.82 -4.01 -21.37
C GLU A 283 -14.51 -3.45 -20.82
N GLU A 284 -13.90 -2.48 -21.48
CA GLU A 284 -12.69 -1.82 -20.99
C GLU A 284 -12.91 -1.11 -19.64
N ALA A 285 -14.01 -0.35 -19.50
CA ALA A 285 -14.35 0.34 -18.26
C ALA A 285 -14.61 -0.62 -17.08
N ARG A 286 -15.35 -1.72 -17.31
CA ARG A 286 -15.56 -2.76 -16.31
C ARG A 286 -14.27 -3.54 -16.00
N ARG A 287 -13.37 -3.67 -16.97
CA ARG A 287 -12.04 -4.29 -16.80
C ARG A 287 -11.13 -3.49 -15.90
N ILE A 288 -11.09 -2.17 -16.07
CA ILE A 288 -10.36 -1.24 -15.21
C ILE A 288 -10.95 -1.24 -13.78
N LYS A 289 -12.29 -1.29 -13.67
CA LYS A 289 -13.00 -1.32 -12.38
C LYS A 289 -12.72 -2.59 -11.57
N MET A 290 -12.42 -3.72 -12.22
CA MET A 290 -12.12 -5.01 -11.57
C MET A 290 -10.64 -5.20 -11.18
N LEU A 291 -9.73 -4.30 -11.57
CA LEU A 291 -8.33 -4.33 -11.15
C LEU A 291 -8.11 -3.53 -9.86
N ASP A 292 -8.74 -3.94 -8.76
CA ASP A 292 -8.51 -3.31 -7.46
C ASP A 292 -7.15 -3.64 -6.83
N ALA A 293 -6.27 -4.37 -7.55
CA ALA A 293 -4.93 -4.71 -7.09
C ALA A 293 -3.93 -3.53 -7.09
N TYR A 294 -4.19 -2.43 -7.80
CA TYR A 294 -3.28 -1.29 -7.84
C TYR A 294 -4.02 0.03 -7.59
N THR A 295 -3.50 0.84 -6.69
CA THR A 295 -3.99 2.19 -6.40
C THR A 295 -2.83 3.18 -6.38
N TYR A 296 -2.92 4.23 -7.20
CA TYR A 296 -2.03 5.38 -7.11
C TYR A 296 -2.73 6.53 -6.36
N ILE A 297 -1.99 7.19 -5.47
CA ILE A 297 -2.39 8.31 -4.63
C ILE A 297 -1.36 9.41 -4.85
N GLY A 298 -1.78 10.55 -5.41
CA GLY A 298 -0.84 11.59 -5.80
C GLY A 298 -1.46 12.64 -6.70
N PHE A 299 -0.62 13.38 -7.41
CA PHE A 299 -1.06 14.47 -8.29
C PHE A 299 -1.41 14.04 -9.71
N ARG A 300 -1.05 12.84 -10.17
CA ARG A 300 -1.50 12.36 -11.47
C ARG A 300 -2.97 11.94 -11.39
N ASN A 301 -3.80 12.41 -12.32
CA ASN A 301 -5.21 11.98 -12.42
C ASN A 301 -5.35 10.76 -13.37
N PRO A 302 -6.53 10.12 -13.47
CA PRO A 302 -6.75 8.97 -14.35
C PRO A 302 -6.53 9.27 -15.85
N GLN A 303 -6.52 10.55 -16.25
CA GLN A 303 -6.15 10.98 -17.60
C GLN A 303 -4.62 11.06 -17.80
N ARG A 304 -3.84 10.54 -16.84
CA ARG A 304 -2.37 10.39 -16.86
C ARG A 304 -1.62 11.71 -16.82
N VAL A 305 -2.30 12.81 -16.48
CA VAL A 305 -1.72 14.16 -16.40
C VAL A 305 -1.60 14.63 -14.96
N PHE A 306 -0.62 15.49 -14.71
CA PHE A 306 -0.47 16.16 -13.43
C PHE A 306 -1.63 17.15 -13.20
N ASP A 307 -2.29 17.04 -12.06
CA ASP A 307 -3.49 17.78 -11.69
C ASP A 307 -3.48 18.08 -10.19
N THR A 308 -3.34 19.36 -9.83
CA THR A 308 -3.29 19.83 -8.44
C THR A 308 -4.61 19.70 -7.69
N GLU A 309 -5.72 19.58 -8.42
CA GLU A 309 -7.07 19.43 -7.84
C GLU A 309 -7.45 17.97 -7.64
N TRP A 310 -6.78 17.04 -8.34
CA TRP A 310 -7.06 15.62 -8.24
C TRP A 310 -6.98 15.06 -6.81
N PRO A 311 -5.96 15.38 -5.98
CA PRO A 311 -5.92 14.91 -4.59
C PRO A 311 -7.15 15.32 -3.75
N LYS A 312 -7.75 16.49 -4.03
CA LYS A 312 -8.99 16.93 -3.37
C LYS A 312 -10.14 16.01 -3.73
N ALA A 313 -10.36 15.79 -5.02
CA ALA A 313 -11.40 14.88 -5.51
C ALA A 313 -11.19 13.45 -5.00
N GLN A 314 -9.95 12.96 -5.04
CA GLN A 314 -9.57 11.64 -4.55
C GLN A 314 -9.85 11.47 -3.06
N SER A 315 -9.64 12.51 -2.24
CA SER A 315 -9.95 12.46 -0.80
C SER A 315 -11.45 12.31 -0.52
N VAL A 316 -12.32 12.92 -1.32
CA VAL A 316 -13.79 12.78 -1.22
C VAL A 316 -14.23 11.39 -1.67
N ILE A 317 -13.71 10.90 -2.80
CA ILE A 317 -13.97 9.54 -3.31
C ILE A 317 -13.53 8.49 -2.29
N ALA A 318 -12.38 8.70 -1.65
CA ALA A 318 -11.90 7.82 -0.60
C ALA A 318 -12.84 7.82 0.62
N LEU A 319 -13.36 8.99 1.02
CA LEU A 319 -14.33 9.06 2.10
C LEU A 319 -15.63 8.32 1.74
N GLN A 320 -16.15 8.48 0.52
CA GLN A 320 -17.29 7.68 0.03
C GLN A 320 -17.03 6.18 0.22
N LYS A 321 -15.89 5.69 -0.28
CA LYS A 321 -15.51 4.28 -0.15
C LYS A 321 -15.43 3.84 1.32
N ILE A 322 -14.89 4.68 2.20
CA ILE A 322 -14.86 4.40 3.65
C ILE A 322 -16.27 4.24 4.21
N LEU A 323 -17.20 5.14 3.90
CA LEU A 323 -18.58 5.08 4.39
C LEU A 323 -19.33 3.86 3.84
N GLU A 324 -19.11 3.50 2.59
CA GLU A 324 -19.65 2.27 1.98
C GLU A 324 -19.18 1.01 2.72
N HIS A 325 -17.91 0.98 3.15
CA HIS A 325 -17.34 -0.13 3.92
C HIS A 325 -17.85 -0.21 5.37
N GLU A 326 -18.31 0.88 6.00
CA GLU A 326 -18.77 0.87 7.41
C GLU A 326 -19.91 -0.14 7.62
N LYS A 327 -20.81 -0.30 6.65
CA LYS A 327 -21.91 -1.29 6.71
C LYS A 327 -21.38 -2.73 6.81
N VAL A 328 -20.34 -3.05 6.04
CA VAL A 328 -19.70 -4.37 6.04
C VAL A 328 -18.87 -4.57 7.32
N SER A 329 -18.06 -3.59 7.70
CA SER A 329 -17.22 -3.65 8.90
C SER A 329 -18.04 -3.79 10.18
N ALA A 330 -19.18 -3.09 10.29
CA ALA A 330 -20.09 -3.23 11.42
C ALA A 330 -20.63 -4.66 11.54
N LYS A 331 -20.99 -5.29 10.41
CA LYS A 331 -21.46 -6.67 10.36
C LYS A 331 -20.36 -7.67 10.73
N LEU A 332 -19.13 -7.45 10.26
CA LEU A 332 -17.97 -8.28 10.56
C LEU A 332 -17.34 -7.99 11.94
N LYS A 333 -17.85 -6.99 12.68
CA LYS A 333 -17.28 -6.48 13.95
C LYS A 333 -15.81 -6.05 13.82
N GLU A 334 -15.46 -5.52 12.65
CA GLU A 334 -14.14 -4.95 12.38
C GLU A 334 -14.06 -3.49 12.88
N THR A 335 -12.85 -2.97 13.04
CA THR A 335 -12.62 -1.57 13.38
C THR A 335 -13.18 -0.65 12.30
N SER A 336 -13.95 0.36 12.70
CA SER A 336 -14.48 1.41 11.81
C SER A 336 -13.34 2.14 11.11
N ARG A 337 -13.32 2.12 9.77
CA ARG A 337 -12.34 2.83 8.94
C ARG A 337 -12.53 4.34 9.08
N PHE A 338 -13.76 4.80 9.25
CA PHE A 338 -14.08 6.20 9.53
C PHE A 338 -13.52 6.64 10.90
N THR A 339 -13.65 5.79 11.92
CA THR A 339 -13.05 6.06 13.24
C THR A 339 -11.52 6.12 13.14
N LEU A 340 -10.91 5.19 12.42
CA LEU A 340 -9.47 5.16 12.19
C LEU A 340 -8.98 6.41 11.42
N LEU A 341 -9.74 6.83 10.40
CA LEU A 341 -9.49 8.06 9.64
C LEU A 341 -9.52 9.28 10.57
N THR A 342 -10.60 9.46 11.30
CA THR A 342 -10.78 10.64 12.17
C THR A 342 -9.74 10.67 13.29
N GLN A 343 -9.45 9.54 13.93
CA GLN A 343 -8.39 9.45 14.94
C GLN A 343 -7.00 9.78 14.38
N THR A 344 -6.72 9.36 13.15
CA THR A 344 -5.45 9.61 12.49
C THR A 344 -5.31 11.08 12.13
N LEU A 345 -6.29 11.64 11.43
CA LEU A 345 -6.30 13.04 11.03
C LEU A 345 -6.24 13.95 12.26
N ARG A 346 -6.91 13.60 13.37
CA ARG A 346 -6.87 14.39 14.62
C ARG A 346 -5.49 14.51 15.26
N ARG A 347 -4.51 13.67 14.89
CA ARG A 347 -3.12 13.78 15.38
C ARG A 347 -2.39 14.97 14.76
N ALA A 348 -2.80 15.36 13.55
CA ALA A 348 -2.21 16.40 12.73
C ALA A 348 -3.09 17.67 12.67
N LEU A 349 -4.40 17.47 12.79
CA LEU A 349 -5.43 18.46 12.53
C LEU A 349 -6.33 18.58 13.76
N SER A 350 -6.43 19.77 14.36
CA SER A 350 -7.46 19.99 15.38
C SER A 350 -8.79 20.31 14.71
N PHE A 351 -9.72 19.35 14.68
CA PHE A 351 -11.09 19.49 14.17
C PHE A 351 -12.06 18.59 14.95
N ASP A 352 -13.33 18.97 14.94
CA ASP A 352 -14.43 18.24 15.57
C ASP A 352 -15.09 17.32 14.55
N HIS A 353 -15.38 17.84 13.36
CA HIS A 353 -16.08 17.12 12.28
C HIS A 353 -15.39 17.25 10.92
N ILE A 354 -15.56 16.23 10.08
CA ILE A 354 -15.28 16.29 8.63
C ILE A 354 -16.59 16.73 7.95
N ALA A 355 -16.49 17.61 6.95
CA ALA A 355 -17.62 18.07 6.16
C ALA A 355 -17.33 17.95 4.66
N LEU A 356 -18.39 17.84 3.88
CA LEU A 356 -18.41 17.88 2.42
C LEU A 356 -19.14 19.13 1.95
N THR A 357 -18.83 19.59 0.74
CA THR A 357 -19.59 20.68 0.09
C THR A 357 -20.38 20.11 -1.06
N ASP A 358 -21.69 20.37 -1.10
CA ASP A 358 -22.54 19.97 -2.22
C ASP A 358 -22.32 20.87 -3.46
N LYS A 359 -22.94 20.53 -4.60
CA LYS A 359 -22.86 21.32 -5.83
C LYS A 359 -23.52 22.70 -5.73
N ASN A 360 -24.34 22.95 -4.71
CA ASN A 360 -24.98 24.24 -4.45
C ASN A 360 -24.18 25.11 -3.45
N GLY A 361 -23.10 24.58 -2.87
CA GLY A 361 -22.26 25.26 -1.89
C GLY A 361 -22.67 25.07 -0.42
N PHE A 362 -23.60 24.17 -0.12
CA PHE A 362 -23.98 23.84 1.25
C PHE A 362 -22.98 22.85 1.87
N GLN A 363 -22.60 23.09 3.12
CA GLN A 363 -21.78 22.17 3.90
C GLN A 363 -22.64 21.07 4.53
N ILE A 364 -22.17 19.83 4.40
CA ILE A 364 -22.78 18.63 4.96
C ILE A 364 -21.77 18.02 5.93
N ILE A 365 -22.11 18.01 7.23
CA ILE A 365 -21.30 17.31 8.24
C ILE A 365 -21.43 15.81 8.01
N VAL A 366 -20.31 15.08 8.01
CA VAL A 366 -20.28 13.65 7.73
C VAL A 366 -20.52 12.86 9.03
N ASP A 367 -21.61 12.11 9.06
CA ASP A 367 -21.84 11.02 10.01
C ASP A 367 -21.73 9.67 9.27
N PRO A 368 -21.02 8.67 9.82
CA PRO A 368 -20.87 7.38 9.16
C PRO A 368 -22.17 6.58 9.03
N ASN A 369 -23.24 6.96 9.73
CA ASN A 369 -24.56 6.33 9.63
C ASN A 369 -25.48 7.01 8.62
N ASP A 370 -25.11 8.20 8.12
CA ASP A 370 -25.93 8.95 7.18
C ASP A 370 -25.80 8.39 5.76
N ASP A 371 -26.92 8.39 5.03
CA ASP A 371 -26.96 8.05 3.61
C ASP A 371 -26.73 9.33 2.80
N ILE A 372 -25.47 9.59 2.45
CA ILE A 372 -25.06 10.79 1.72
C ILE A 372 -25.11 10.50 0.22
N ASP A 373 -25.85 11.34 -0.52
CA ASP A 373 -25.85 11.31 -1.98
C ASP A 373 -24.56 11.94 -2.54
N PHE A 374 -23.57 11.09 -2.82
CA PHE A 374 -22.29 11.52 -3.37
C PHE A 374 -22.38 12.08 -4.79
N ASP A 375 -23.44 11.78 -5.55
CA ASP A 375 -23.65 12.39 -6.86
C ASP A 375 -23.99 13.88 -6.76
N ALA A 376 -24.48 14.34 -5.61
CA ALA A 376 -24.73 15.75 -5.33
C ALA A 376 -23.49 16.50 -4.81
N ILE A 377 -22.38 15.81 -4.51
CA ILE A 377 -21.19 16.40 -3.88
C ILE A 377 -20.26 17.07 -4.90
N ASN A 378 -19.68 18.21 -4.51
CA ASN A 378 -18.65 18.89 -5.28
C ASN A 378 -17.26 18.33 -4.96
N LEU A 379 -16.80 17.37 -5.76
CA LEU A 379 -15.49 16.73 -5.59
C LEU A 379 -14.32 17.74 -5.60
N LYS A 380 -14.44 18.87 -6.33
CA LYS A 380 -13.39 19.88 -6.42
C LYS A 380 -13.22 20.68 -5.12
N ALA A 381 -14.25 20.73 -4.28
CA ALA A 381 -14.16 21.39 -2.97
C ALA A 381 -13.27 20.60 -2.00
N GLY A 382 -13.12 19.28 -2.20
CA GLY A 382 -12.38 18.43 -1.29
C GLY A 382 -13.08 18.23 0.06
N LEU A 383 -12.32 17.79 1.05
CA LEU A 383 -12.78 17.67 2.44
C LEU A 383 -12.60 18.99 3.18
N SER A 384 -13.64 19.40 3.90
CA SER A 384 -13.60 20.52 4.85
C SER A 384 -13.51 19.99 6.29
N PHE A 385 -12.89 20.76 7.18
CA PHE A 385 -12.69 20.36 8.58
C PHE A 385 -13.25 21.44 9.49
N ILE A 386 -14.24 21.07 10.31
CA ILE A 386 -15.00 22.00 11.14
C ILE A 386 -14.49 21.94 12.58
N ARG A 387 -14.26 23.10 13.20
CA ARG A 387 -13.92 23.23 14.62
C ARG A 387 -14.72 24.35 15.25
N ASN A 388 -15.38 24.08 16.38
CA ASN A 388 -16.25 25.04 17.08
C ASN A 388 -17.34 25.66 16.18
N GLY A 389 -17.78 24.94 15.14
CA GLY A 389 -18.81 25.40 14.20
C GLY A 389 -18.28 26.12 12.94
N ASP A 390 -16.99 26.44 12.87
CA ASP A 390 -16.38 27.13 11.73
C ASP A 390 -15.45 26.23 10.92
N GLU A 391 -15.36 26.46 9.61
CA GLU A 391 -14.37 25.79 8.76
C GLU A 391 -12.96 26.28 9.08
N LYS A 392 -12.06 25.33 9.31
CA LYS A 392 -10.67 25.60 9.68
C LYS A 392 -9.78 25.65 8.44
N ALA A 393 -9.10 26.78 8.26
CA ALA A 393 -8.00 26.88 7.31
C ALA A 393 -6.83 25.97 7.70
N MET A 394 -6.29 25.23 6.74
CA MET A 394 -5.18 24.29 6.92
C MET A 394 -3.90 24.81 6.30
N SER A 395 -2.76 24.47 6.91
CA SER A 395 -1.45 24.68 6.26
C SER A 395 -1.28 23.74 5.06
N SER A 396 -0.32 24.02 4.17
CA SER A 396 -0.02 23.16 3.03
C SER A 396 0.30 21.71 3.44
N GLY A 397 1.05 21.52 4.52
CA GLY A 397 1.35 20.17 5.02
C GLY A 397 0.16 19.47 5.65
N GLN A 398 -0.72 20.23 6.31
CA GLN A 398 -1.99 19.69 6.83
C GLN A 398 -2.93 19.28 5.71
N LEU A 399 -3.01 20.06 4.63
CA LEU A 399 -3.75 19.71 3.43
C LEU A 399 -3.18 18.45 2.77
N MET A 400 -1.85 18.37 2.63
CA MET A 400 -1.24 17.17 2.05
C MET A 400 -1.54 15.92 2.88
N TYR A 401 -1.48 16.03 4.20
CA TYR A 401 -1.88 14.97 5.11
C TYR A 401 -3.36 14.58 4.91
N ALA A 402 -4.25 15.57 4.80
CA ALA A 402 -5.68 15.35 4.52
C ALA A 402 -5.96 14.76 3.13
N TYR A 403 -5.06 14.93 2.16
CA TYR A 403 -5.19 14.30 0.84
C TYR A 403 -4.64 12.88 0.80
N MET A 404 -3.57 12.60 1.55
CA MET A 404 -2.92 11.28 1.53
C MET A 404 -3.63 10.25 2.42
N ILE A 405 -4.08 10.63 3.63
CA ILE A 405 -4.60 9.67 4.61
C ILE A 405 -5.93 9.03 4.20
N PRO A 406 -6.97 9.76 3.75
CA PRO A 406 -8.23 9.13 3.36
C PRO A 406 -8.07 8.04 2.29
N PRO A 407 -7.40 8.27 1.14
CA PRO A 407 -7.25 7.22 0.14
C PRO A 407 -6.38 6.05 0.61
N LEU A 408 -5.36 6.27 1.46
CA LEU A 408 -4.61 5.16 2.07
C LEU A 408 -5.55 4.26 2.90
N ILE A 409 -6.37 4.83 3.78
CA ILE A 409 -7.30 4.07 4.63
C ILE A 409 -8.43 3.43 3.81
N ALA A 410 -8.90 4.09 2.77
CA ALA A 410 -9.96 3.58 1.90
C ALA A 410 -9.52 2.35 1.08
N HIS A 411 -8.25 2.30 0.70
CA HIS A 411 -7.74 1.27 -0.21
C HIS A 411 -6.95 0.18 0.49
N ILE A 412 -6.44 0.39 1.70
CA ILE A 412 -5.70 -0.65 2.41
C ILE A 412 -6.63 -1.83 2.76
N GLU A 413 -6.22 -3.00 2.30
CA GLU A 413 -6.84 -4.29 2.59
C GLU A 413 -5.84 -5.20 3.30
N ASP A 414 -6.25 -6.39 3.71
CA ASP A 414 -5.29 -7.29 4.33
C ASP A 414 -4.15 -7.64 3.37
N GLU A 415 -2.92 -7.73 3.88
CA GLU A 415 -1.73 -8.10 3.11
C GLU A 415 -1.46 -7.22 1.87
N SER A 416 -1.74 -5.92 2.01
CA SER A 416 -1.36 -4.90 1.04
C SER A 416 0.14 -4.58 1.14
N LEU A 417 0.73 -4.09 0.04
CA LEU A 417 2.02 -3.39 0.05
C LEU A 417 1.79 -1.90 -0.22
N VAL A 418 2.26 -1.05 0.68
CA VAL A 418 2.20 0.40 0.56
C VAL A 418 3.59 0.94 0.20
N LEU A 419 3.72 1.53 -0.99
CA LEU A 419 4.91 2.26 -1.40
C LEU A 419 4.67 3.75 -1.17
N ILE A 420 5.61 4.44 -0.53
CA ILE A 420 5.50 5.88 -0.29
C ILE A 420 6.79 6.54 -0.78
N ASP A 421 6.68 7.51 -1.68
CA ASP A 421 7.81 8.26 -2.23
C ASP A 421 7.84 9.69 -1.70
N GLU A 422 8.97 10.04 -1.07
CA GLU A 422 9.29 11.34 -0.47
C GLU A 422 8.12 12.01 0.29
N PRO A 423 7.51 11.32 1.26
CA PRO A 423 6.38 11.87 2.03
C PRO A 423 6.72 13.17 2.77
N GLU A 424 7.99 13.39 3.10
CA GLU A 424 8.50 14.58 3.78
C GLU A 424 8.46 15.87 2.94
N LEU A 425 8.30 15.81 1.60
CA LEU A 425 8.34 17.00 0.73
C LEU A 425 7.38 18.12 1.15
N TYR A 426 6.27 17.76 1.79
CA TYR A 426 5.23 18.70 2.22
C TYR A 426 4.85 18.56 3.69
N LEU A 427 5.43 17.60 4.42
CA LEU A 427 5.06 17.32 5.79
C LEU A 427 5.98 18.06 6.76
N HIS A 428 5.39 18.75 7.72
CA HIS A 428 6.14 19.23 8.88
C HIS A 428 6.65 18.03 9.70
N PRO A 429 7.81 18.11 10.39
CA PRO A 429 8.39 17.02 11.19
C PRO A 429 7.39 16.26 12.08
N GLU A 430 6.46 16.96 12.72
CA GLU A 430 5.41 16.33 13.55
C GLU A 430 4.48 15.40 12.76
N LEU A 431 4.16 15.78 11.51
CA LEU A 431 3.31 15.01 10.61
C LEU A 431 4.03 13.78 10.05
N GLU A 432 5.36 13.85 9.86
CA GLU A 432 6.18 12.71 9.46
C GLU A 432 6.14 11.58 10.51
N ILE A 433 6.35 11.94 11.79
CA ILE A 433 6.23 10.99 12.90
C ILE A 433 4.79 10.49 13.03
N GLY A 434 3.80 11.38 12.83
CA GLY A 434 2.39 11.03 12.77
C GLY A 434 2.08 9.98 11.68
N LEU A 435 2.63 10.15 10.48
CA LEU A 435 2.53 9.23 9.35
C LEU A 435 3.10 7.84 9.72
N ILE A 436 4.32 7.76 10.23
CA ILE A 436 4.93 6.48 10.63
C ILE A 436 4.09 5.78 11.70
N LYS A 437 3.62 6.50 12.72
CA LYS A 437 2.79 5.93 13.79
C LYS A 437 1.45 5.40 13.27
N MET A 438 0.83 6.11 12.31
CA MET A 438 -0.38 5.65 11.64
C MET A 438 -0.08 4.41 10.81
N LEU A 439 0.95 4.41 9.97
CA LEU A 439 1.33 3.25 9.14
C LEU A 439 1.57 2.02 10.02
N LYS A 440 2.33 2.13 11.10
CA LYS A 440 2.52 1.02 12.07
C LYS A 440 1.20 0.46 12.61
N THR A 441 0.18 1.31 12.79
CA THR A 441 -1.16 0.88 13.24
C THR A 441 -1.90 0.16 12.12
N LEU A 442 -2.02 0.81 10.95
CA LEU A 442 -2.69 0.27 9.77
C LEU A 442 -2.10 -1.07 9.31
N LEU A 443 -0.78 -1.11 9.13
CA LEU A 443 -0.05 -2.28 8.65
C LEU A 443 -0.16 -3.47 9.61
N ARG A 444 -0.26 -3.21 10.92
CA ARG A 444 -0.48 -4.27 11.92
C ARG A 444 -1.90 -4.81 11.85
N GLU A 445 -2.90 -3.94 11.78
CA GLU A 445 -4.31 -4.32 11.74
C GLU A 445 -4.65 -5.10 10.47
N THR A 446 -4.09 -4.72 9.33
CA THR A 446 -4.32 -5.38 8.04
C THR A 446 -3.23 -6.39 7.67
N ARG A 447 -2.23 -6.66 8.53
CA ARG A 447 -1.09 -7.55 8.20
C ARG A 447 -0.39 -7.14 6.88
N SER A 448 -0.39 -5.84 6.61
CA SER A 448 0.18 -5.23 5.42
C SER A 448 1.62 -4.80 5.66
N TYR A 449 2.24 -4.35 4.59
CA TYR A 449 3.65 -4.01 4.51
C TYR A 449 3.85 -2.63 3.89
N ALA A 450 4.97 -1.99 4.17
CA ALA A 450 5.34 -0.75 3.49
C ALA A 450 6.81 -0.68 3.11
N VAL A 451 7.09 0.03 2.01
CA VAL A 451 8.42 0.51 1.63
C VAL A 451 8.33 2.02 1.45
N ILE A 452 9.16 2.75 2.19
CA ILE A 452 9.19 4.21 2.14
C ILE A 452 10.52 4.66 1.56
N ALA A 453 10.49 5.39 0.46
CA ALA A 453 11.63 6.13 -0.05
C ALA A 453 11.62 7.54 0.56
N THR A 454 12.70 7.94 1.22
CA THR A 454 12.75 9.21 1.95
C THR A 454 14.17 9.79 2.00
N HIS A 455 14.28 11.08 2.25
CA HIS A 455 15.50 11.75 2.72
C HIS A 455 15.44 12.11 4.21
N SER A 456 14.35 11.78 4.90
CA SER A 456 14.12 12.16 6.29
C SER A 456 14.75 11.18 7.28
N ALA A 457 15.77 11.66 7.99
CA ALA A 457 16.33 10.96 9.15
C ALA A 457 15.31 10.81 10.30
N LEU A 458 14.29 11.68 10.37
CA LEU A 458 13.21 11.57 11.37
C LEU A 458 12.34 10.34 11.14
N MET A 459 12.17 9.89 9.90
CA MET A 459 11.47 8.63 9.62
C MET A 459 12.35 7.43 9.88
N VAL A 460 13.64 7.50 9.48
CA VAL A 460 14.60 6.41 9.67
C VAL A 460 14.78 6.05 11.14
N ARG A 461 14.83 7.05 12.04
CA ARG A 461 15.01 6.77 13.47
C ARG A 461 13.88 5.95 14.11
N GLU A 462 12.75 5.83 13.44
CA GLU A 462 11.59 5.10 13.95
C GLU A 462 11.62 3.62 13.54
N ILE A 463 12.61 3.19 12.76
CA ILE A 463 12.72 1.85 12.15
C ILE A 463 14.05 1.20 12.57
N HIS A 464 14.07 -0.13 12.70
CA HIS A 464 15.29 -0.88 13.00
C HIS A 464 16.22 -0.97 11.80
N LYS A 465 17.54 -1.00 12.04
CA LYS A 465 18.55 -0.95 10.96
C LYS A 465 18.44 -2.06 9.93
N ASN A 466 17.94 -3.25 10.33
CA ASN A 466 17.74 -4.39 9.45
C ASN A 466 16.59 -4.20 8.43
N ARG A 467 15.84 -3.10 8.53
CA ARG A 467 14.81 -2.67 7.57
C ARG A 467 15.16 -1.36 6.89
N VAL A 468 16.39 -0.87 7.04
CA VAL A 468 16.84 0.37 6.43
C VAL A 468 17.88 0.06 5.37
N THR A 469 17.66 0.57 4.17
CA THR A 469 18.57 0.46 3.04
C THR A 469 19.08 1.85 2.71
N ILE A 470 20.40 2.02 2.73
CA ILE A 470 21.08 3.25 2.36
C ILE A 470 21.55 3.14 0.91
N LEU A 471 21.14 4.09 0.07
CA LEU A 471 21.69 4.27 -1.27
C LEU A 471 22.80 5.31 -1.21
N GLN A 472 23.96 4.98 -1.76
CA GLN A 472 25.12 5.88 -1.86
C GLN A 472 25.68 5.93 -3.28
N GLU A 473 26.39 7.02 -3.59
CA GLU A 473 27.18 7.10 -4.81
C GLU A 473 28.29 6.04 -4.77
N GLY A 474 28.36 5.21 -5.81
CA GLY A 474 29.43 4.25 -6.02
C GLY A 474 30.57 4.86 -6.83
N ASN A 475 30.92 4.22 -7.94
CA ASN A 475 31.93 4.71 -8.86
C ASN A 475 31.37 5.87 -9.69
N ALA A 476 31.87 7.08 -9.41
CA ALA A 476 31.48 8.31 -10.09
C ALA A 476 31.64 8.26 -11.62
N SER A 477 32.65 7.54 -12.13
CA SER A 477 32.89 7.41 -13.58
C SER A 477 31.81 6.59 -14.30
N GLN A 478 31.17 5.67 -13.59
CA GLN A 478 30.10 4.82 -14.11
C GLN A 478 28.71 5.25 -13.60
N ARG A 479 28.64 6.32 -12.78
CA ARG A 479 27.43 6.75 -12.07
C ARG A 479 26.73 5.57 -11.38
N SER A 480 27.51 4.69 -10.75
CA SER A 480 26.94 3.53 -10.09
C SER A 480 26.32 3.87 -8.74
N THR A 481 25.30 3.11 -8.33
CA THR A 481 24.64 3.21 -7.03
C THR A 481 25.02 2.01 -6.19
N ARG A 482 25.55 2.30 -5.00
CA ARG A 482 25.88 1.30 -3.98
C ARG A 482 24.72 1.14 -3.01
N VAL A 483 24.45 -0.10 -2.60
CA VAL A 483 23.39 -0.45 -1.66
C VAL A 483 24.03 -0.93 -0.36
N MET A 484 23.73 -0.26 0.75
CA MET A 484 24.32 -0.53 2.04
C MET A 484 23.25 -0.67 3.13
N GLN A 485 23.57 -1.40 4.19
CA GLN A 485 22.79 -1.40 5.43
C GLN A 485 23.48 -0.45 6.43
N PRO A 486 22.72 0.22 7.32
CA PRO A 486 23.32 0.98 8.41
C PRO A 486 24.24 0.11 9.25
N GLN A 487 25.38 0.67 9.66
CA GLN A 487 26.32 -0.03 10.53
C GLN A 487 25.80 -0.03 11.96
N SER A 488 25.27 1.10 12.40
CA SER A 488 24.71 1.31 13.73
C SER A 488 23.21 1.06 13.76
N GLU A 489 22.64 0.83 14.95
CA GLU A 489 21.18 0.80 15.11
C GLU A 489 20.61 2.18 14.76
N THR A 490 19.52 2.16 14.00
CA THR A 490 18.80 3.35 13.57
C THR A 490 17.59 3.62 14.45
N PHE A 491 16.97 2.57 15.03
CA PHE A 491 15.83 2.75 15.94
C PHE A 491 16.25 3.56 17.18
N ALA A 492 15.57 4.68 17.41
CA ALA A 492 15.87 5.65 18.46
C ALA A 492 17.29 6.26 18.41
N ALA A 493 17.96 6.22 17.25
CA ALA A 493 19.25 6.87 17.04
C ALA A 493 19.14 8.40 16.93
N SER A 494 20.27 9.09 17.12
CA SER A 494 20.35 10.52 16.86
C SER A 494 20.25 10.82 15.36
N ILE A 495 19.76 12.01 15.03
CA ILE A 495 19.60 12.44 13.64
C ILE A 495 20.97 12.62 12.98
N GLU A 496 21.94 13.12 13.72
CA GLU A 496 23.32 13.32 13.30
C GLU A 496 23.96 11.99 12.91
N GLN A 497 23.71 10.92 13.67
CA GLN A 497 24.23 9.59 13.36
C GLN A 497 23.66 9.06 12.03
N ILE A 498 22.35 9.19 11.84
CA ILE A 498 21.67 8.74 10.64
C ILE A 498 22.12 9.54 9.42
N ILE A 499 22.21 10.87 9.55
CA ILE A 499 22.67 11.76 8.47
C ILE A 499 24.11 11.44 8.09
N GLY A 500 24.98 11.27 9.09
CA GLY A 500 26.38 10.89 8.91
C GLY A 500 26.54 9.61 8.11
N GLU A 501 25.83 8.54 8.47
CA GLU A 501 25.88 7.26 7.75
C GLU A 501 25.19 7.33 6.38
N ALA A 502 23.99 7.93 6.29
CA ALA A 502 23.19 7.90 5.08
C ALA A 502 23.74 8.79 3.95
N PHE A 503 24.33 9.93 4.31
CA PHE A 503 24.77 10.94 3.33
C PHE A 503 26.30 11.10 3.27
N ASN A 504 27.03 10.25 3.99
CA ASN A 504 28.48 10.32 4.18
C ASN A 504 28.93 11.69 4.73
N ASP A 505 28.12 12.24 5.63
CA ASP A 505 28.19 13.63 6.06
C ASP A 505 29.38 13.88 7.01
N TYR A 506 29.85 12.83 7.71
CA TYR A 506 31.01 12.86 8.61
C TYR A 506 32.31 13.34 7.95
N PHE A 507 32.45 13.16 6.63
CA PHE A 507 33.67 13.50 5.89
C PHE A 507 33.55 14.81 5.11
N SER A 508 32.41 15.50 5.22
CA SER A 508 32.20 16.78 4.55
C SER A 508 32.63 17.92 5.45
N SER A 509 33.56 18.76 4.97
CA SER A 509 33.92 20.02 5.64
C SER A 509 32.67 20.89 5.79
N LYS A 510 32.43 21.40 7.00
CA LYS A 510 31.26 22.24 7.26
C LYS A 510 31.62 23.73 7.18
N PRO A 511 30.72 24.60 6.70
CA PRO A 511 30.99 26.04 6.68
C PRO A 511 31.32 26.63 8.07
N PHE A 512 30.69 26.13 9.13
CA PHE A 512 30.96 26.59 10.49
C PHE A 512 32.36 26.15 10.98
N GLU A 513 32.89 25.03 10.48
CA GLU A 513 34.22 24.55 10.82
C GLU A 513 35.30 25.49 10.28
N GLU A 514 35.14 25.95 9.04
CA GLU A 514 36.01 26.96 8.43
C GLU A 514 35.96 28.28 9.18
N GLU A 515 34.77 28.69 9.65
CA GLU A 515 34.61 29.90 10.46
C GLU A 515 35.27 29.74 11.83
N ILE A 516 35.10 28.60 12.51
CA ILE A 516 35.78 28.29 13.78
C ILE A 516 37.30 28.32 13.58
N ASP A 517 37.81 27.66 12.54
CA ASP A 517 39.24 27.65 12.21
C ASP A 517 39.77 29.07 11.97
N ALA A 518 39.00 29.93 11.29
CA ALA A 518 39.37 31.33 11.07
C ALA A 518 39.36 32.17 12.36
N GLN A 519 38.45 31.89 13.30
CA GLN A 519 38.41 32.57 14.60
C GLN A 519 39.52 32.10 15.54
N ILE A 520 39.84 30.80 15.57
CA ILE A 520 40.94 30.24 16.39
C ILE A 520 42.26 30.96 16.07
N ARG A 521 42.55 31.22 14.77
CA ARG A 521 43.76 31.93 14.32
C ARG A 521 43.92 33.35 14.86
N LYS A 522 42.88 33.96 15.46
CA LYS A 522 42.93 35.32 16.03
C LYS A 522 43.38 35.33 17.49
N TYR A 523 43.51 34.17 18.13
CA TYR A 523 43.90 34.06 19.52
C TYR A 523 45.27 33.40 19.63
N ASP A 524 46.09 33.92 20.55
CA ASP A 524 47.47 33.44 20.74
C ASP A 524 47.53 32.15 21.58
N SER A 525 46.45 31.79 22.28
CA SER A 525 46.39 30.58 23.10
C SER A 525 45.10 29.77 22.89
N ALA A 526 45.24 28.44 22.94
CA ALA A 526 44.13 27.49 22.89
C ALA A 526 43.10 27.74 24.01
N GLU A 527 43.58 28.04 25.21
CA GLU A 527 42.75 28.28 26.39
C GLU A 527 41.91 29.55 26.25
N GLU A 528 42.48 30.60 25.68
CA GLU A 528 41.74 31.84 25.38
C GLU A 528 40.71 31.62 24.26
N ALA A 529 41.09 30.91 23.20
CA ALA A 529 40.17 30.53 22.12
C ALA A 529 38.99 29.73 22.66
N ILE A 530 39.21 28.73 23.52
CA ILE A 530 38.13 27.97 24.18
C ILE A 530 37.27 28.90 25.01
N ARG A 531 37.85 29.66 25.94
CA ARG A 531 37.09 30.49 26.88
C ARG A 531 36.18 31.48 26.16
N ILE A 532 36.62 32.04 25.03
CA ILE A 532 35.89 33.06 24.28
C ILE A 532 34.91 32.45 23.27
N LEU A 533 35.29 31.37 22.57
CA LEU A 533 34.50 30.78 21.49
C LEU A 533 33.49 29.75 22.00
N PHE A 534 33.88 28.88 22.95
CA PHE A 534 33.03 27.81 23.48
C PHE A 534 31.60 28.25 23.88
N PRO A 535 31.40 29.34 24.65
CA PRO A 535 30.05 29.78 25.02
C PRO A 535 29.21 30.34 23.86
N LYS A 536 29.82 30.56 22.68
CA LYS A 536 29.17 31.08 21.47
C LYS A 536 28.83 29.99 20.45
N LEU A 537 29.26 28.75 20.68
CA LEU A 537 29.10 27.62 19.76
C LEU A 537 28.04 26.64 20.27
N GLY A 538 27.31 26.01 19.34
CA GLY A 538 26.48 24.83 19.62
C GLY A 538 27.32 23.56 19.84
N SER A 539 26.69 22.43 20.17
CA SER A 539 27.37 21.16 20.51
C SER A 539 28.40 20.72 19.48
N ASP A 540 28.05 20.78 18.20
CA ASP A 540 28.93 20.29 17.12
C ASP A 540 30.14 21.21 16.94
N GLY A 541 29.91 22.53 17.02
CA GLY A 541 30.99 23.52 17.00
C GLY A 541 31.89 23.43 18.23
N GLN A 542 31.33 23.15 19.40
CA GLN A 542 32.08 22.91 20.63
C GLN A 542 32.95 21.65 20.52
N GLN A 543 32.38 20.55 20.02
CA GLN A 543 33.10 19.30 19.79
C GLN A 543 34.21 19.49 18.75
N TYR A 544 33.93 20.22 17.66
CA TYR A 544 34.94 20.55 16.66
C TYR A 544 36.07 21.41 17.22
N LEU A 545 35.73 22.47 17.96
CA LEU A 545 36.69 23.35 18.63
C LEU A 545 37.63 22.55 19.55
N PHE A 546 37.09 21.62 20.34
CA PHE A 546 37.93 20.74 21.16
C PHE A 546 38.82 19.82 20.32
N SER A 547 38.31 19.23 19.24
CA SER A 547 39.10 18.33 18.39
C SER A 547 40.31 19.01 17.72
N LYS A 548 40.21 20.32 17.45
CA LYS A 548 41.33 21.13 16.93
C LYS A 548 42.42 21.39 17.96
N LEU A 549 42.04 21.38 19.24
CA LEU A 549 42.94 21.74 20.33
C LEU A 549 43.57 20.50 20.98
N ASP A 550 42.91 19.35 20.97
CA ASP A 550 43.51 18.06 21.36
C ASP A 550 44.64 17.60 20.41
N ASN A 551 44.57 17.97 19.12
CA ASN A 551 45.64 17.71 18.16
C ASN A 551 46.81 18.71 18.25
N SER A 552 46.75 19.71 19.14
CA SER A 552 47.82 20.70 19.34
C SER A 552 48.81 20.29 20.44
N HIS A 553 49.28 19.05 20.44
CA HIS A 553 50.44 18.67 21.26
C HIS A 553 51.74 19.15 20.60
N TYR A 554 52.24 20.28 21.11
CA TYR A 554 53.63 20.78 21.08
C TYR A 554 54.30 21.05 19.73
N THR A 555 54.18 22.30 19.27
CA THR A 555 55.31 23.07 18.72
C THR A 555 55.18 24.54 19.16
N LEU A 556 55.55 24.80 20.41
CA LEU A 556 55.93 26.14 20.86
C LEU A 556 57.44 26.28 20.68
N GLY A 557 57.85 27.18 19.79
CA GLY A 557 59.22 27.68 19.71
C GLY A 557 59.81 27.64 18.31
N ASP A 558 59.54 28.68 17.52
CA ASP A 558 60.62 29.48 16.96
C ASP A 558 60.07 30.90 16.76
N ARG A 559 60.35 31.74 17.76
CA ARG A 559 60.26 33.20 17.61
C ARG A 559 61.49 33.62 16.82
N ASP A 560 61.24 34.21 15.66
CA ASP A 560 62.22 34.90 14.84
C ASP A 560 62.75 36.13 15.62
N GLU A 561 63.86 35.95 16.32
CA GLU A 561 64.70 37.05 16.84
C GLU A 561 65.96 37.16 15.97
N SER A 562 65.90 37.97 14.91
CA SER A 562 67.06 38.75 14.45
C SER A 562 66.65 39.85 13.46
N THR A 563 66.37 41.04 13.98
CA THR A 563 66.53 42.29 13.21
C THR A 563 67.32 43.28 14.06
N GLU A 564 68.65 43.22 13.95
CA GLU A 564 69.51 44.36 14.26
C GLU A 564 69.53 45.32 13.05
N PRO A 565 69.50 46.65 13.26
CA PRO A 565 69.54 47.62 12.18
C PRO A 565 70.99 47.96 11.81
N TYR A 566 71.39 47.67 10.58
CA TYR A 566 72.60 48.25 10.00
C TYR A 566 72.27 49.60 9.34
N ALA A 567 72.94 50.64 9.82
CA ALA A 567 73.02 51.95 9.21
C ALA A 567 74.02 51.92 8.04
N ASP A 568 73.64 52.54 6.92
CA ASP A 568 74.54 53.07 5.87
C ASP A 568 75.45 54.15 6.47
N PRO A 569 76.70 54.38 5.98
CA PRO A 569 76.91 54.83 4.59
C PRO A 569 78.28 54.52 3.90
N GLU A 570 78.23 54.74 2.57
CA GLU A 570 79.26 55.04 1.53
C GLU A 570 79.44 54.02 0.40
#